data_AF-A0A8S1MX68-F1
#
_entry.id   AF-A0A8S1MX68-F1
#
_cell.length_a   1.000
_cell.length_b   1.000
_cell.length_c   1.000
_cell.angle_alpha   90.00
_cell.angle_beta   90.00
_cell.angle_gamma   90.00
#
_symmetry.space_group_name_H-M   'P 1'
#
loop_
_entity.id
_entity.type
_entity.pdbx_description
1 polymer ?
#
loop_
_entity_poly.entity_id
_entity_poly.type
_entity_poly.pdbx_seq_one_letter_code
_entity_poly.pdbx_strand_id
1 'polypeptide(L)'
;MQFLLFFKNSKLHLQQSLVNLKKRFKNFLSKFLHFGNQLTHFITNYEYFLFISILQVQTDLFLDKVNKSQSFQEIIDNHNLYLKTISDKMFLNQKSESILDAIYKVIDIVQNYPMLIDRVTSLDLVDQITKKIETMRIENEFTKMKDSFNQQISALILLFDHYTQRFTHAPEIIECILKVNFNQFYK
;
A
#
# COMPACT_ATOMS: atom_id res chain seq x y z
N MET A 1 -0.28 4.57 10.80
CA MET A 1 -1.45 4.68 11.74
C MET A 1 -2.47 5.76 11.36
N GLN A 2 -2.08 6.97 10.92
CA GLN A 2 -3.02 8.03 10.47
C GLN A 2 -3.83 7.66 9.22
N PHE A 3 -3.21 7.00 8.22
CA PHE A 3 -3.92 6.58 7.01
C PHE A 3 -5.07 5.60 7.29
N LEU A 4 -4.82 4.57 8.10
CA LEU A 4 -5.85 3.59 8.48
C LEU A 4 -7.04 4.22 9.23
N LEU A 5 -6.78 5.21 10.09
CA LEU A 5 -7.83 5.95 10.80
C LEU A 5 -8.64 6.82 9.83
N PHE A 6 -7.98 7.48 8.88
CA PHE A 6 -8.65 8.23 7.82
C PHE A 6 -9.57 7.30 7.00
N PHE A 7 -9.04 6.21 6.45
CA PHE A 7 -9.83 5.26 5.65
C PHE A 7 -11.02 4.67 6.43
N LYS A 8 -10.85 4.38 7.73
CA LYS A 8 -11.92 3.84 8.57
C LYS A 8 -13.06 4.85 8.78
N ASN A 9 -12.73 6.12 9.03
CA ASN A 9 -13.73 7.19 9.21
C ASN A 9 -14.45 7.53 7.91
N SER A 10 -13.72 7.59 6.79
CA SER A 10 -14.30 7.87 5.47
C SER A 10 -15.23 6.74 5.00
N LYS A 11 -14.91 5.47 5.33
CA LYS A 11 -15.77 4.31 5.05
C LYS A 11 -17.08 4.34 5.84
N LEU A 12 -17.07 4.79 7.09
CA LEU A 12 -18.27 4.95 7.93
C LEU A 12 -19.22 6.00 7.33
N HIS A 13 -18.70 7.15 6.89
CA HIS A 13 -19.50 8.19 6.23
C HIS A 13 -20.14 7.70 4.92
N LEU A 14 -19.38 6.98 4.09
CA LEU A 14 -19.89 6.41 2.83
C LEU A 14 -20.94 5.31 3.04
N GLN A 15 -20.87 4.56 4.14
CA GLN A 15 -21.89 3.55 4.47
C GLN A 15 -23.23 4.18 4.87
N GLN A 16 -23.20 5.36 5.51
CA GLN A 16 -24.42 6.08 5.89
C GLN A 16 -25.12 6.72 4.68
N SER A 17 -24.37 7.20 3.68
CA SER A 17 -24.97 7.80 2.47
C SER A 17 -25.67 6.77 1.56
N LEU A 18 -25.25 5.49 1.59
CA LEU A 18 -25.81 4.39 0.79
C LEU A 18 -27.33 4.16 0.95
N VAL A 19 -27.94 4.62 2.04
CA VAL A 19 -29.33 4.27 2.41
C VAL A 19 -30.38 4.88 1.46
N ASN A 20 -30.08 5.95 0.71
CA ASN A 20 -31.08 6.70 -0.09
C ASN A 20 -30.76 6.88 -1.60
N LEU A 21 -29.94 6.01 -2.21
CA LEU A 21 -29.38 6.28 -3.54
C LEU A 21 -29.94 5.43 -4.69
N LYS A 22 -30.08 6.05 -5.88
CA LYS A 22 -30.49 5.38 -7.13
C LYS A 22 -29.58 4.18 -7.44
N LYS A 23 -30.14 3.13 -8.06
CA LYS A 23 -29.46 1.86 -8.39
C LYS A 23 -28.08 2.02 -9.07
N ARG A 24 -27.94 2.96 -10.03
CA ARG A 24 -26.66 3.26 -10.70
C ARG A 24 -25.58 3.72 -9.71
N PHE A 25 -25.92 4.65 -8.84
CA PHE A 25 -24.99 5.23 -7.89
C PHE A 25 -24.65 4.24 -6.77
N LYS A 26 -25.60 3.38 -6.39
CA LYS A 26 -25.34 2.23 -5.49
C LYS A 26 -24.30 1.28 -6.07
N ASN A 27 -24.38 0.95 -7.36
CA ASN A 27 -23.39 0.11 -8.04
C ASN A 27 -22.01 0.77 -8.09
N PHE A 28 -21.96 2.08 -8.38
CA PHE A 28 -20.73 2.85 -8.35
C PHE A 28 -20.09 2.84 -6.96
N LEU A 29 -20.85 3.21 -5.92
CA LEU A 29 -20.36 3.22 -4.53
C LEU A 29 -19.88 1.86 -4.05
N SER A 30 -20.56 0.78 -4.44
CA SER A 30 -20.10 -0.57 -4.10
C SER A 30 -18.72 -0.87 -4.71
N LYS A 31 -18.51 -0.56 -5.99
CA LYS A 31 -17.20 -0.72 -6.65
C LYS A 31 -16.14 0.20 -6.04
N PHE A 32 -16.52 1.43 -5.71
CA PHE A 32 -15.67 2.42 -5.06
C PHE A 32 -15.17 1.91 -3.71
N LEU A 33 -16.09 1.52 -2.82
CA LEU A 33 -15.75 0.95 -1.50
C LEU A 33 -14.91 -0.32 -1.59
N HIS A 34 -15.21 -1.19 -2.56
CA HIS A 34 -14.40 -2.38 -2.80
C HIS A 34 -12.95 -2.01 -3.17
N PHE A 35 -12.77 -1.06 -4.08
CA PHE A 35 -11.44 -0.56 -4.43
C PHE A 35 -10.71 0.04 -3.23
N GLY A 36 -11.39 0.83 -2.40
CA GLY A 36 -10.81 1.33 -1.14
C GLY A 36 -10.32 0.21 -0.21
N ASN A 37 -11.01 -0.94 -0.16
CA ASN A 37 -10.53 -2.10 0.59
C ASN A 37 -9.27 -2.72 -0.05
N GLN A 38 -9.17 -2.74 -1.38
CA GLN A 38 -7.96 -3.23 -2.07
C GLN A 38 -6.75 -2.34 -1.77
N LEU A 39 -6.94 -1.01 -1.81
CA LEU A 39 -5.89 -0.05 -1.42
C LEU A 39 -5.46 -0.22 0.03
N THR A 40 -6.44 -0.37 0.94
CA THR A 40 -6.19 -0.62 2.37
C THR A 40 -5.42 -1.92 2.57
N HIS A 41 -5.83 -2.99 1.90
CA HIS A 41 -5.17 -4.29 1.96
C HIS A 41 -3.71 -4.19 1.52
N PHE A 42 -3.43 -3.51 0.40
CA PHE A 42 -2.06 -3.29 -0.07
C PHE A 42 -1.21 -2.58 0.99
N ILE A 43 -1.64 -1.40 1.43
CA ILE A 43 -0.82 -0.56 2.31
C ILE A 43 -0.60 -1.21 3.68
N THR A 44 -1.62 -1.85 4.25
CA THR A 44 -1.51 -2.52 5.54
C THR A 44 -0.55 -3.70 5.49
N ASN A 45 -0.63 -4.54 4.45
CA ASN A 45 0.30 -5.67 4.33
C ASN A 45 1.73 -5.21 4.05
N TYR A 46 1.90 -4.14 3.27
CA TYR A 46 3.21 -3.56 3.03
C TYR A 46 3.80 -2.95 4.31
N GLU A 47 3.02 -2.20 5.09
CA GLU A 47 3.45 -1.70 6.41
C GLU A 47 3.84 -2.85 7.35
N TYR A 48 3.05 -3.94 7.39
CA TYR A 48 3.38 -5.10 8.20
C TYR A 48 4.68 -5.79 7.77
N PHE A 49 4.93 -5.89 6.46
CA PHE A 49 6.21 -6.38 5.96
C PHE A 49 7.38 -5.52 6.44
N LEU A 50 7.29 -4.20 6.31
CA LEU A 50 8.35 -3.29 6.75
C LEU A 50 8.59 -3.34 8.26
N PHE A 51 7.53 -3.18 9.07
CA PHE A 51 7.66 -3.03 10.52
C PHE A 51 7.92 -4.36 11.24
N ILE A 52 7.16 -5.41 10.90
CA ILE A 52 7.24 -6.68 11.63
C ILE A 52 8.32 -7.56 11.02
N SER A 53 8.31 -7.77 9.72
CA SER A 53 9.21 -8.74 9.09
C SER A 53 10.64 -8.24 8.98
N ILE A 54 10.84 -6.94 8.77
CA ILE A 54 12.18 -6.36 8.64
C ILE A 54 12.62 -5.68 9.93
N LEU A 55 11.98 -4.56 10.33
CA LEU A 55 12.51 -3.72 11.41
C LEU A 55 12.59 -4.49 12.72
N GLN A 56 11.49 -5.08 13.17
CA GLN A 56 11.45 -5.78 14.45
C GLN A 56 12.47 -6.93 14.50
N VAL A 57 12.47 -7.81 13.49
CA VAL A 57 13.41 -8.94 13.42
C VAL A 57 14.87 -8.47 13.41
N GLN A 58 15.20 -7.46 12.60
CA GLN A 58 16.58 -6.97 12.54
C GLN A 58 16.99 -6.22 13.80
N THR A 59 16.07 -5.51 14.46
CA THR A 59 16.35 -4.83 15.74
C THR A 59 16.65 -5.86 16.82
N ASP A 60 15.86 -6.94 16.91
CA ASP A 60 16.09 -8.01 17.89
C ASP A 60 17.46 -8.67 17.69
N LEU A 61 17.84 -8.95 16.43
CA LEU A 61 19.16 -9.49 16.09
C LEU A 61 20.30 -8.53 16.40
N PHE A 62 20.10 -7.23 16.18
CA PHE A 62 21.09 -6.20 16.50
C PHE A 62 21.31 -6.10 18.00
N LEU A 63 20.25 -6.05 18.79
CA LEU A 63 20.34 -5.98 20.25
C LEU A 63 21.04 -7.21 20.83
N ASP A 64 20.75 -8.42 20.33
CA ASP A 64 21.45 -9.64 20.73
C ASP A 64 22.97 -9.57 20.44
N LYS A 65 23.36 -9.05 19.28
CA LYS A 65 24.78 -8.86 18.92
C LYS A 65 25.47 -7.80 19.77
N VAL A 66 24.80 -6.69 20.05
CA VAL A 66 25.34 -5.62 20.90
C VAL A 66 25.56 -6.13 22.32
N ASN A 67 24.61 -6.89 22.88
CA ASN A 67 24.73 -7.45 24.22
C ASN A 67 25.90 -8.46 24.36
N LYS A 68 26.31 -9.08 23.27
CA LYS A 68 27.44 -10.03 23.21
C LYS A 68 28.77 -9.37 22.83
N SER A 69 28.76 -8.11 22.41
CA SER A 69 29.95 -7.40 21.96
C SER A 69 30.88 -7.12 23.13
N GLN A 70 32.18 -7.38 22.95
CA GLN A 70 33.20 -7.20 24.00
C GLN A 70 33.93 -5.86 23.88
N SER A 71 33.79 -5.19 22.74
CA SER A 71 34.44 -3.92 22.45
C SER A 71 33.46 -2.90 21.87
N PHE A 72 33.76 -1.62 22.05
CA PHE A 72 32.98 -0.55 21.44
C PHE A 72 33.07 -0.57 19.91
N GLN A 73 34.19 -1.03 19.35
CA GLN A 73 34.35 -1.21 17.91
C GLN A 73 33.39 -2.26 17.35
N GLU A 74 33.24 -3.40 18.02
CA GLU A 74 32.24 -4.42 17.62
C GLU A 74 30.81 -3.87 17.63
N ILE A 75 30.47 -2.99 18.58
CA ILE A 75 29.15 -2.34 18.63
C ILE A 75 28.96 -1.45 17.40
N ILE A 76 29.97 -0.65 17.01
CA ILE A 76 29.92 0.18 15.80
C ILE A 76 29.76 -0.69 14.56
N ASP A 77 30.54 -1.76 14.45
CA ASP A 77 30.50 -2.65 13.29
C ASP A 77 29.15 -3.36 13.17
N ASN A 78 28.59 -3.83 14.29
CA ASN A 78 27.25 -4.41 14.35
C ASN A 78 26.16 -3.40 13.99
N HIS A 79 26.31 -2.14 14.40
CA HIS A 79 25.38 -1.06 14.05
C HIS A 79 25.41 -0.75 12.55
N ASN A 80 26.60 -0.62 11.96
CA ASN A 80 26.77 -0.39 10.53
C ASN A 80 26.19 -1.56 9.70
N LEU A 81 26.42 -2.80 10.15
CA LEU A 81 25.85 -3.98 9.53
C LEU A 81 24.32 -3.99 9.63
N TYR A 82 23.76 -3.63 10.78
CA TYR A 82 22.32 -3.51 10.98
C TYR A 82 21.67 -2.52 10.01
N LEU A 83 22.22 -1.30 9.91
CA LEU A 83 21.71 -0.26 9.01
C LEU A 83 21.78 -0.70 7.54
N LYS A 84 22.91 -1.27 7.14
CA LYS A 84 23.09 -1.80 5.78
C LYS A 84 22.07 -2.90 5.49
N THR A 85 21.88 -3.83 6.42
CA THR A 85 20.96 -4.96 6.27
C THR A 85 19.52 -4.49 6.13
N ILE A 86 19.07 -3.55 6.97
CA ILE A 86 17.71 -3.00 6.84
C ILE A 86 17.53 -2.28 5.51
N SER A 87 18.50 -1.44 5.12
CA SER A 87 18.45 -0.72 3.85
C SER A 87 18.29 -1.67 2.67
N ASP A 88 19.08 -2.75 2.67
CA ASP A 88 19.02 -3.77 1.61
C ASP A 88 17.67 -4.51 1.61
N LYS A 89 17.18 -4.93 2.77
CA LYS A 89 15.94 -5.68 2.92
C LYS A 89 14.67 -4.86 2.64
N MET A 90 14.73 -3.54 2.87
CA MET A 90 13.65 -2.60 2.57
C MET A 90 13.64 -2.11 1.11
N PHE A 91 14.49 -2.67 0.24
CA PHE A 91 14.61 -2.29 -1.16
C PHE A 91 15.14 -0.86 -1.37
N LEU A 92 15.84 -0.28 -0.39
CA LEU A 92 16.43 1.07 -0.48
C LEU A 92 17.80 1.07 -1.18
N ASN A 93 18.23 -0.08 -1.70
CA ASN A 93 19.46 -0.20 -2.47
C ASN A 93 19.21 0.00 -3.98
N GLN A 94 20.28 0.38 -4.70
CA GLN A 94 20.23 0.58 -6.16
C GLN A 94 19.76 -0.67 -6.92
N LYS A 95 20.03 -1.87 -6.38
CA LYS A 95 19.63 -3.13 -7.03
C LYS A 95 18.13 -3.31 -7.06
N SER A 96 17.39 -2.73 -6.11
CA SER A 96 15.95 -2.90 -5.95
C SER A 96 15.17 -1.61 -6.26
N GLU A 97 15.83 -0.62 -6.88
CA GLU A 97 15.25 0.69 -7.19
C GLU A 97 13.96 0.56 -8.03
N SER A 98 13.94 -0.36 -8.99
CA SER A 98 12.75 -0.62 -9.81
C SER A 98 11.54 -1.11 -9.01
N ILE A 99 11.76 -1.92 -7.98
CA ILE A 99 10.72 -2.39 -7.05
C ILE A 99 10.20 -1.21 -6.23
N LEU A 100 11.12 -0.41 -5.69
CA LEU A 100 10.79 0.73 -4.86
C LEU A 100 9.98 1.79 -5.64
N ASP A 101 10.38 2.09 -6.88
CA ASP A 101 9.63 2.99 -7.78
C ASP A 101 8.21 2.47 -8.07
N ALA A 102 8.08 1.17 -8.34
CA ALA A 102 6.76 0.56 -8.54
C ALA A 102 5.88 0.64 -7.28
N ILE A 103 6.45 0.43 -6.08
CA ILE A 103 5.75 0.58 -4.80
C ILE A 103 5.31 2.03 -4.60
N TYR A 104 6.17 3.01 -4.88
CA TYR A 104 5.82 4.43 -4.74
C TYR A 104 4.65 4.82 -5.65
N LYS A 105 4.63 4.36 -6.90
CA LYS A 105 3.49 4.57 -7.81
C LYS A 105 2.17 4.03 -7.25
N VAL A 106 2.20 2.88 -6.57
CA VAL A 106 1.02 2.35 -5.88
C VAL A 106 0.64 3.21 -4.67
N ILE A 107 1.62 3.64 -3.88
CA ILE A 107 1.40 4.51 -2.71
C ILE A 107 0.80 5.86 -3.14
N ASP A 108 1.25 6.46 -4.24
CA ASP A 108 0.69 7.71 -4.78
C ASP A 108 -0.81 7.55 -5.07
N ILE A 109 -1.22 6.40 -5.63
CA ILE A 109 -2.64 6.11 -5.87
C ILE A 109 -3.40 5.99 -4.55
N VAL A 110 -2.83 5.28 -3.57
CA VAL A 110 -3.41 5.14 -2.22
C VAL A 110 -3.62 6.51 -1.57
N GLN A 111 -2.67 7.43 -1.70
CA GLN A 111 -2.73 8.78 -1.14
C GLN A 111 -3.77 9.67 -1.82
N ASN A 112 -4.02 9.47 -3.12
CA ASN A 112 -4.98 10.27 -3.88
C ASN A 112 -6.44 9.84 -3.69
N TYR A 113 -6.69 8.58 -3.33
CA TYR A 113 -8.04 8.05 -3.12
C TYR A 113 -8.86 8.80 -2.05
N PRO A 114 -8.31 9.19 -0.88
CA PRO A 114 -8.92 10.11 0.07
C PRO A 114 -9.64 11.33 -0.54
N MET A 115 -9.00 12.02 -1.48
CA MET A 115 -9.58 13.21 -2.11
C MET A 115 -10.85 12.89 -2.90
N LEU A 116 -10.92 11.70 -3.51
CA LEU A 116 -12.13 11.22 -4.16
C LEU A 116 -13.22 10.87 -3.15
N ILE A 117 -12.87 10.32 -1.99
CA ILE A 117 -13.85 10.06 -0.94
C ILE A 117 -14.51 11.36 -0.49
N ASP A 118 -13.71 12.38 -0.18
CA ASP A 118 -14.22 13.66 0.30
C ASP A 118 -15.19 14.27 -0.72
N ARG A 119 -14.83 14.22 -2.02
CA ARG A 119 -15.70 14.67 -3.12
C ARG A 119 -16.97 13.83 -3.25
N VAL A 120 -16.91 12.52 -3.09
CA VAL A 120 -18.10 11.65 -3.12
C VAL A 120 -19.03 11.97 -1.95
N THR A 121 -18.49 12.22 -0.76
CA THR A 121 -19.30 12.55 0.43
C THR A 121 -19.93 13.93 0.36
N SER A 122 -19.33 14.89 -0.35
CA SER A 122 -19.88 16.23 -0.52
C SER A 122 -20.95 16.33 -1.62
N LEU A 123 -21.14 15.30 -2.44
CA LEU A 123 -22.17 15.27 -3.51
C LEU A 123 -23.60 15.47 -3.01
N ASP A 124 -23.88 15.18 -1.74
CA ASP A 124 -25.21 15.39 -1.15
C ASP A 124 -25.51 16.86 -0.80
N LEU A 125 -24.50 17.74 -0.86
CA LEU A 125 -24.62 19.16 -0.54
C LEU A 125 -24.84 20.06 -1.78
N VAL A 126 -24.83 19.49 -2.98
CA VAL A 126 -24.82 20.24 -4.25
C VAL A 126 -26.16 20.11 -4.99
N ASP A 127 -26.52 21.11 -5.79
CA ASP A 127 -27.73 21.10 -6.62
C ASP A 127 -27.77 19.91 -7.60
N GLN A 128 -28.95 19.56 -8.09
CA GLN A 128 -29.15 18.34 -8.89
C GLN A 128 -28.39 18.33 -10.22
N ILE A 129 -28.17 19.49 -10.85
CA ILE A 129 -27.47 19.58 -12.15
C ILE A 129 -25.97 19.38 -11.91
N THR A 130 -25.41 20.11 -10.95
CA THR A 130 -24.01 20.00 -10.58
C THR A 130 -23.70 18.62 -10.02
N LYS A 131 -24.59 18.02 -9.21
CA LYS A 131 -24.47 16.65 -8.72
C LYS A 131 -24.33 15.64 -9.86
N LYS A 132 -25.11 15.79 -10.94
CA LYS A 132 -25.05 14.88 -12.10
C LYS A 132 -23.72 15.02 -12.86
N ILE A 133 -23.25 16.24 -13.09
CA ILE A 133 -21.98 16.52 -13.78
C ILE A 133 -20.80 15.99 -12.96
N GLU A 134 -20.78 16.30 -11.66
CA GLU A 134 -19.70 15.92 -10.77
C GLU A 134 -19.64 14.42 -10.54
N THR A 135 -20.80 13.75 -10.46
CA THR A 135 -20.85 12.27 -10.43
C THR A 135 -20.16 11.66 -11.64
N MET A 136 -20.40 12.18 -12.85
CA MET A 136 -19.75 11.66 -14.06
C MET A 136 -18.23 11.90 -14.06
N ARG A 137 -17.77 13.05 -13.56
CA ARG A 137 -16.33 13.33 -13.39
C ARG A 137 -15.67 12.37 -12.42
N ILE A 138 -16.27 12.20 -11.25
CA ILE A 138 -15.78 11.28 -10.22
C ILE A 138 -15.76 9.84 -10.74
N GLU A 139 -16.80 9.39 -11.45
CA GLU A 139 -16.84 8.05 -12.07
C GLU A 139 -15.68 7.83 -13.05
N ASN A 140 -15.36 8.85 -13.87
CA ASN A 140 -14.24 8.78 -14.83
C ASN A 140 -12.87 8.77 -14.13
N GLU A 141 -12.67 9.67 -13.15
CA GLU A 141 -11.44 9.72 -12.35
C GLU A 141 -11.21 8.43 -11.56
N PHE A 142 -12.27 7.89 -10.96
CA PHE A 142 -12.24 6.59 -10.28
C PHE A 142 -11.82 5.47 -11.23
N THR A 143 -12.37 5.43 -12.44
CA THR A 143 -12.03 4.40 -13.43
C THR A 143 -10.56 4.48 -13.80
N LYS A 144 -10.05 5.68 -14.11
CA LYS A 144 -8.63 5.90 -14.40
C LYS A 144 -7.72 5.50 -13.24
N MET A 145 -8.08 5.87 -12.02
CA MET A 145 -7.32 5.52 -10.82
C MET A 145 -7.27 4.01 -10.60
N LYS A 146 -8.41 3.33 -10.77
CA LYS A 146 -8.51 1.88 -10.64
C LYS A 146 -7.69 1.15 -11.71
N ASP A 147 -7.78 1.58 -12.96
CA ASP A 147 -7.03 0.97 -14.06
C ASP A 147 -5.52 1.18 -13.87
N SER A 148 -5.11 2.37 -13.45
CA SER A 148 -3.73 2.67 -13.09
C SER A 148 -3.25 1.75 -11.95
N PHE A 149 -4.04 1.58 -10.88
CA PHE A 149 -3.68 0.70 -9.77
C PHE A 149 -3.47 -0.75 -10.23
N ASN A 150 -4.41 -1.28 -11.02
CA ASN A 150 -4.31 -2.65 -11.53
C ASN A 150 -3.05 -2.84 -12.40
N GLN A 151 -2.72 -1.84 -13.23
CA GLN A 151 -1.50 -1.85 -14.04
C GLN A 151 -0.24 -1.84 -13.15
N GLN A 152 -0.18 -0.97 -12.15
CA GLN A 152 0.99 -0.88 -11.25
C GLN A 152 1.16 -2.14 -10.41
N ILE A 153 0.07 -2.70 -9.86
CA ILE A 153 0.12 -3.95 -9.10
C ILE A 153 0.58 -5.12 -9.97
N SER A 154 0.07 -5.22 -11.20
CA SER A 154 0.50 -6.26 -12.14
C SER A 154 1.99 -6.13 -12.49
N ALA A 155 2.46 -4.90 -12.74
CA ALA A 155 3.88 -4.64 -12.98
C ALA A 155 4.75 -4.98 -11.78
N LEU A 156 4.30 -4.64 -10.56
CA LEU A 156 5.01 -4.95 -9.32
C LEU A 156 5.14 -6.46 -9.10
N ILE A 157 4.06 -7.23 -9.33
CA ILE A 157 4.08 -8.69 -9.23
C ILE A 157 5.06 -9.29 -10.25
N LEU A 158 5.05 -8.81 -11.50
CA LEU A 158 6.00 -9.28 -12.52
C LEU A 158 7.45 -8.96 -12.18
N LEU A 159 7.72 -7.78 -11.61
CA LEU A 159 9.06 -7.41 -11.13
C LEU A 159 9.50 -8.36 -10.02
N PHE A 160 8.62 -8.64 -9.07
CA PHE A 160 8.88 -9.58 -8.00
C PHE A 160 9.18 -11.00 -8.51
N ASP A 161 8.42 -11.51 -9.47
CA ASP A 161 8.69 -12.80 -10.11
C ASP A 161 10.04 -12.83 -10.83
N HIS A 162 10.40 -11.75 -11.55
CA HIS A 162 11.70 -11.65 -12.20
C HIS A 162 12.86 -11.63 -11.19
N TYR A 163 12.72 -10.91 -10.08
CA TYR A 163 13.76 -10.85 -9.04
C TYR A 163 13.92 -12.18 -8.31
N THR A 164 12.83 -12.89 -8.01
CA THR A 164 12.92 -14.22 -7.36
C THR A 164 13.58 -15.27 -8.26
N GLN A 165 13.40 -15.18 -9.58
CA GLN A 165 14.09 -16.05 -10.55
C GLN A 165 15.56 -15.69 -10.72
N ARG A 166 15.90 -14.40 -10.73
CA ARG A 166 17.26 -13.91 -10.97
C ARG A 166 18.18 -14.00 -9.75
N PHE A 167 17.62 -13.81 -8.56
CA PHE A 167 18.35 -13.89 -7.31
C PHE A 167 17.87 -15.13 -6.55
N THR A 168 18.66 -16.21 -6.65
CA THR A 168 18.35 -17.53 -6.08
C THR A 168 18.06 -17.53 -4.57
N HIS A 169 18.40 -16.45 -3.85
CA HIS A 169 18.09 -16.26 -2.44
C HIS A 169 17.75 -14.79 -2.13
N ALA A 170 16.51 -14.37 -2.43
CA ALA A 170 15.93 -13.11 -1.95
C ALA A 170 14.70 -13.39 -1.06
N PRO A 171 14.88 -13.95 0.15
CA PRO A 171 13.77 -14.36 1.02
C PRO A 171 12.84 -13.20 1.38
N GLU A 172 13.36 -11.97 1.45
CA GLU A 172 12.58 -10.76 1.74
C GLU A 172 11.61 -10.41 0.61
N ILE A 173 12.02 -10.64 -0.64
CA ILE A 173 11.14 -10.43 -1.80
C ILE A 173 10.00 -11.45 -1.77
N ILE A 174 10.31 -12.71 -1.49
CA ILE A 174 9.30 -13.77 -1.37
C ILE A 174 8.33 -13.46 -0.24
N GLU A 175 8.83 -13.06 0.93
CA GLU A 175 7.99 -12.69 2.06
C GLU A 175 7.10 -11.47 1.76
N CYS A 176 7.63 -10.46 1.07
CA CYS A 176 6.85 -9.31 0.62
C CYS A 176 5.71 -9.72 -0.30
N ILE A 177 5.98 -10.55 -1.32
CA ILE A 177 4.96 -11.08 -2.24
C ILE A 177 3.88 -11.84 -1.47
N LEU A 178 4.30 -12.74 -0.57
CA LEU A 178 3.39 -13.58 0.20
C LEU A 178 2.45 -12.75 1.08
N LYS A 179 2.91 -11.62 1.62
CA LYS A 179 2.08 -10.73 2.42
C LYS A 179 1.19 -9.82 1.57
N VAL A 180 1.76 -9.22 0.52
CA VAL A 180 1.06 -8.23 -0.30
C VAL A 180 0.00 -8.88 -1.19
N ASN A 181 0.31 -10.03 -1.80
CA ASN A 181 -0.56 -10.74 -2.75
C ASN A 181 -0.85 -12.18 -2.30
N PHE A 182 -1.07 -12.38 -1.00
CA PHE A 182 -1.49 -13.67 -0.46
C PHE A 182 -2.73 -14.18 -1.22
N ASN A 183 -2.76 -15.47 -1.55
CA ASN A 183 -3.84 -16.10 -2.33
C ASN A 183 -4.15 -15.43 -3.68
N GLN A 184 -3.19 -14.70 -4.26
CA GLN A 184 -3.38 -14.04 -5.55
C GLN A 184 -4.55 -13.06 -5.54
N PHE A 185 -4.72 -12.34 -4.42
CA PHE A 185 -5.82 -11.40 -4.18
C PHE A 185 -6.05 -10.37 -5.31
N TYR A 186 -5.01 -10.04 -6.09
CA TYR A 186 -5.10 -9.11 -7.21
C TYR A 186 -5.24 -9.76 -8.61
N LYS A 187 -5.53 -11.07 -8.70
CA LYS A 187 -5.85 -11.73 -9.98
C LYS A 187 -7.25 -11.42 -10.50
#